data_AF-E8R9K7-F1
#
_entry.id   AF-E8R9K7-F1
#
_cell.length_a   1.000
_cell.length_b   1.000
_cell.length_c   1.000
_cell.angle_alpha   90.00
_cell.angle_beta   90.00
_cell.angle_gamma   90.00
#
_symmetry.space_group_name_H-M   'P 1'
#
loop_
_entity.id
_entity.type
_entity.pdbx_description
1 polymer ?
#
loop_
_entity_poly.entity_id
_entity_poly.type
_entity_poly.pdbx_seq_one_letter_code
_entity_poly.pdbx_strand_id
1 'polypeptide(L)' 'MKRLYTMGSLITILSSYVVPYVFLRNSRGLELFLFWTLLTLAWITASIVYLRRVQQ' A
#
# COMPACT_ATOMS: atom_id res chain seq x y z
N MET A 1 1.57 -16.65 -7.75
CA MET A 1 1.13 -15.30 -8.18
C MET A 1 -0.09 -14.83 -7.41
N LYS A 2 -1.29 -15.45 -7.57
CA LYS A 2 -2.53 -15.03 -6.88
C LYS A 2 -2.38 -14.89 -5.36
N ARG A 3 -1.81 -15.89 -4.68
CA ARG A 3 -1.57 -15.89 -3.23
C ARG A 3 -0.66 -14.74 -2.76
N LEU A 4 0.40 -14.42 -3.51
CA LEU A 4 1.32 -13.32 -3.19
C LEU A 4 0.61 -11.96 -3.35
N TYR A 5 -0.21 -11.81 -4.39
CA TYR A 5 -1.01 -10.61 -4.58
C TYR A 5 -2.01 -10.41 -3.44
N THR A 6 -2.74 -11.46 -3.04
CA THR A 6 -3.66 -11.42 -1.89
C THR A 6 -2.95 -11.05 -0.59
N MET A 7 -1.78 -11.67 -0.30
CA MET A 7 -1.00 -11.33 0.88
C MET A 7 -0.49 -9.89 0.83
N GLY A 8 -0.02 -9.41 -0.32
CA GLY A 8 0.35 -8.02 -0.52
C GLY A 8 -0.82 -7.06 -0.28
N SER A 9 -2.03 -7.39 -0.76
CA SER A 9 -3.22 -6.56 -0.55
C SER A 9 -3.58 -6.46 0.92
N LEU A 10 -3.53 -7.58 1.65
CA LEU A 10 -3.78 -7.61 3.09
C LEU A 10 -2.77 -6.76 3.87
N ILE A 11 -1.49 -6.83 3.50
CA ILE A 11 -0.43 -6.02 4.13
C ILE A 11 -0.64 -4.53 3.84
N THR A 12 -1.01 -4.16 2.61
CA THR A 12 -1.34 -2.77 2.25
C THR A 12 -2.52 -2.27 3.06
N ILE A 13 -3.59 -3.05 3.16
CA ILE A 13 -4.77 -2.71 3.97
C ILE A 13 -4.36 -2.52 5.44
N LEU A 14 -3.63 -3.48 6.03
CA LEU A 14 -3.13 -3.36 7.39
C LEU A 14 -2.29 -2.10 7.58
N SER A 15 -1.39 -1.80 6.64
CA SER A 15 -0.52 -0.62 6.71
C SER A 15 -1.32 0.69 6.64
N SER A 16 -2.38 0.74 5.82
CA SER A 16 -3.31 1.88 5.72
C SER A 16 -4.03 2.21 7.03
N TYR A 17 -4.14 1.26 7.96
CA TYR A 17 -4.76 1.49 9.27
C TYR A 17 -3.73 1.54 10.40
N VAL A 18 -2.70 0.70 10.39
CA VAL A 18 -1.73 0.65 11.48
C VAL A 18 -0.82 1.87 11.44
N VAL A 19 -0.30 2.23 10.27
CA VAL A 19 0.70 3.31 10.19
C VAL A 19 0.11 4.69 10.54
N PRO A 20 -1.04 5.12 9.99
CA PRO A 20 -1.58 6.43 10.32
C PRO A 20 -2.09 6.52 11.77
N TYR A 21 -2.66 5.44 12.31
CA TYR A 21 -3.31 5.50 13.62
C TYR A 21 -2.39 5.11 14.79
N VAL A 22 -1.28 4.41 14.53
CA VAL A 22 -0.28 4.04 15.56
C VAL A 22 0.95 4.93 15.49
N PHE A 23 1.54 5.09 14.31
CA PHE A 23 2.84 5.77 14.15
C PHE A 23 2.70 7.25 13.82
N LEU A 24 1.79 7.60 12.91
CA LEU A 24 1.56 8.99 12.49
C LEU A 24 0.38 9.64 13.21
N ARG A 25 -0.05 9.09 14.35
CA ARG A 25 -1.24 9.57 15.09
C ARG A 25 -1.16 11.05 15.47
N ASN A 26 0.05 11.52 15.79
CA ASN A 26 0.33 12.92 16.15
C ASN A 26 0.96 13.72 15.00
N SER A 27 1.16 13.10 13.84
CA SER A 27 1.81 13.73 12.71
C SER A 27 0.88 14.72 12.02
N ARG A 28 1.44 15.85 11.60
CA ARG A 28 0.71 16.90 10.88
C ARG A 28 0.40 16.43 9.46
N GLY A 29 -0.62 17.04 8.83
CA GLY A 29 -1.22 16.57 7.57
C GLY A 29 -0.26 16.27 6.40
N LEU A 30 0.94 16.87 6.36
CA LEU A 30 1.93 16.63 5.30
C LEU A 30 2.54 15.22 5.37
N GLU A 31 2.86 14.72 6.57
CA GLU A 31 3.43 13.36 6.72
C GLU A 31 2.38 12.29 6.40
N LEU A 32 1.14 12.52 6.83
CA LEU A 32 0.01 11.66 6.47
C LEU A 32 -0.19 11.65 4.94
N PHE A 33 -0.17 12.82 4.31
CA PHE A 33 -0.32 12.95 2.86
C PHE A 33 0.77 12.21 2.10
N LEU A 34 2.04 12.37 2.50
CA LEU A 34 3.17 11.66 1.89
C LEU A 34 3.05 10.14 2.09
N PHE A 35 2.69 9.70 3.30
CA PHE A 35 2.49 8.28 3.58
C PHE A 35 1.42 7.68 2.65
N TRP A 36 0.23 8.28 2.59
CA TRP A 36 -0.85 7.81 1.72
C TRP A 36 -0.43 7.83 0.25
N THR A 37 0.24 8.88 -0.20
CA THR A 37 0.70 9.00 -1.60
C THR A 37 1.69 7.88 -1.96
N LEU A 38 2.71 7.66 -1.13
CA LEU A 38 3.71 6.62 -1.36
C LEU A 38 3.11 5.21 -1.28
N LEU A 39 2.24 4.95 -0.30
CA LEU A 39 1.57 3.66 -0.17
C LEU A 39 0.71 3.34 -1.40
N THR A 40 -0.02 4.35 -1.90
CA THR A 40 -0.87 4.20 -3.09
C THR A 40 -0.03 3.96 -4.34
N LEU A 41 1.05 4.71 -4.54
CA LEU A 41 1.98 4.51 -5.67
C LEU A 41 2.66 3.14 -5.63
N ALA A 42 3.11 2.70 -4.46
CA ALA A 42 3.70 1.38 -4.27
C ALA A 42 2.71 0.26 -4.61
N TRP A 43 1.44 0.42 -4.22
CA TRP A 43 0.42 -0.57 -4.51
C TRP A 43 0.00 -0.58 -5.99
N ILE A 44 -0.10 0.60 -6.63
CA ILE A 44 -0.37 0.72 -8.07
C ILE A 44 0.73 0.02 -8.88
N THR A 45 2.00 0.30 -8.56
CA THR A 45 3.13 -0.32 -9.27
C THR A 45 3.13 -1.84 -9.10
N ALA A 46 2.93 -2.35 -7.88
CA ALA A 46 2.77 -3.78 -7.63
C ALA A 46 1.62 -4.40 -8.44
N SER A 47 0.49 -3.70 -8.53
CA SER A 47 -0.68 -4.14 -9.30
C SER A 47 -0.41 -4.18 -10.81
N ILE A 48 0.27 -3.18 -11.36
CA ILE A 48 0.66 -3.15 -12.79
C ILE A 48 1.61 -4.31 -13.10
N VAL A 49 2.62 -4.53 -12.26
CA VAL A 49 3.57 -5.64 -12.42
C VAL A 49 2.84 -6.98 -12.38
N TYR A 50 1.92 -7.15 -11.43
CA TYR A 50 1.12 -8.37 -11.31
C TYR A 50 0.27 -8.61 -12.56
N LEU A 51 -0.48 -7.60 -13.02
CA LEU A 51 -1.33 -7.69 -14.20
C LEU A 51 -0.53 -8.03 -15.45
N ARG A 52 0.62 -7.38 -15.66
CA ARG A 52 1.53 -7.70 -16.77
C ARG A 52 1.98 -9.16 -16.74
N ARG A 53 2.31 -9.70 -15.56
CA ARG A 53 2.71 -11.10 -15.42
C ARG A 53 1.57 -12.11 -15.54
N VAL A 54 0.31 -11.67 -15.45
CA VAL A 54 -0.88 -12.54 -15.63
C VAL A 54 -1.35 -12.54 -17.08
N GLN A 55 -1.11 -11.47 -17.85
CA GLN A 55 -1.44 -11.39 -19.28
C GLN A 55 -0.41 -12.07 -20.20
N GLN A 56 0.80 -12.35 -19.72
CA GLN A 56 1.79 -13.20 -20.40
C GLN A 56 1.57 -14.67 -20.07
#